data_AF-A0A935KGJ4-F1
#
_entry.id   AF-A0A935KGJ4-F1
#
_cell.length_a   1.000
_cell.length_b   1.000
_cell.length_c   1.000
_cell.angle_alpha   90.00
_cell.angle_beta   90.00
_cell.angle_gamma   90.00
#
_symmetry.space_group_name_H-M   'P 1'
#
loop_
_entity.id
_entity.type
_entity.pdbx_description
1 polymer ?
#
loop_
_entity_poly.entity_id
_entity_poly.type
_entity_poly.pdbx_seq_one_letter_code
_entity_poly.pdbx_strand_id
1 'polypeptide(L)'
;MRSSIRTALAVAASLAALASPPADAQRMIGGNPGPAYNYVCPNADGGPPLDCYFDAVRHLYTMCRHVKSIEIIEWGYEKAQEGVNQAKSDYCIDKQRGNMVKPYQAALREAAISKQAVDGLKSLDEAWQLALVDLKWRQGETSDDYLTRTVTPYLDFEERIDGIKLIVETVRAHVKPLPAAPKAKVAAGGAAKK
;
A
#
# COMPACT_ATOMS: atom_id res chain seq x y z
N MET A 1 39.75 44.93 59.89
CA MET A 1 39.49 46.32 59.44
C MET A 1 39.40 46.36 57.93
N ARG A 2 38.39 47.07 57.39
CA ARG A 2 38.04 47.36 55.96
C ARG A 2 37.43 46.17 55.20
N SER A 3 36.10 46.04 55.03
CA SER A 3 35.02 46.87 54.42
C SER A 3 35.01 46.93 52.89
N SER A 4 33.86 46.49 52.36
CA SER A 4 33.21 46.80 51.06
C SER A 4 33.90 46.22 49.81
N ILE A 5 33.21 45.67 48.81
CA ILE A 5 32.07 46.25 48.07
C ILE A 5 31.17 45.15 47.51
N ARG A 6 29.88 45.43 47.59
CA ARG A 6 28.70 44.82 46.95
C ARG A 6 28.91 44.50 45.46
N THR A 7 28.56 43.29 45.05
CA THR A 7 27.78 43.10 43.81
C THR A 7 26.97 41.82 43.89
N ALA A 8 25.67 42.00 44.10
CA ALA A 8 24.68 40.98 43.86
C ALA A 8 24.54 40.80 42.35
N LEU A 9 24.66 39.57 41.85
CA LEU A 9 23.95 39.16 40.64
C LEU A 9 23.35 37.77 40.91
N ALA A 10 22.05 37.79 41.18
CA ALA A 10 21.21 36.62 41.25
C ALA A 10 21.18 35.97 39.85
N VAL A 11 21.82 34.81 39.71
CA VAL A 11 21.57 33.93 38.56
C VAL A 11 20.32 33.14 38.91
N ALA A 12 19.22 33.53 38.28
CA ALA A 12 17.95 32.82 38.32
C ALA A 12 18.19 31.36 37.90
N ALA A 13 18.12 30.45 38.88
CA ALA A 13 17.95 29.03 38.62
C ALA A 13 16.51 28.82 38.14
N SER A 14 16.26 29.14 36.87
CA SER A 14 15.04 28.73 36.18
C SER A 14 15.05 27.22 36.14
N LEU A 15 14.12 26.61 36.88
CA LEU A 15 13.73 25.22 36.71
C LEU A 15 13.42 25.00 35.23
N ALA A 16 14.35 24.40 34.49
CA ALA A 16 14.03 23.68 33.29
C ALA A 16 13.28 22.42 33.76
N ALA A 17 11.98 22.58 33.98
CA ALA A 17 11.06 21.47 33.95
C ALA A 17 11.38 20.71 32.66
N LEU A 18 11.85 19.47 32.83
CA LEU A 18 11.92 18.48 31.77
C LEU A 18 10.49 18.29 31.25
N ALA A 19 10.05 19.19 30.38
CA ALA A 19 9.01 18.89 29.42
C ALA A 19 9.65 17.88 28.49
N SER A 20 9.62 16.61 28.90
CA SER A 20 9.72 15.51 27.96
C SER A 20 8.73 15.84 26.84
N PRO A 21 9.17 15.97 25.58
CA PRO A 21 8.22 16.09 24.50
C PRO A 21 7.30 14.86 24.59
N PRO A 22 5.99 15.00 24.32
CA PRO A 22 5.10 13.85 24.27
C PRO A 22 5.76 12.80 23.36
N ALA A 23 5.69 11.53 23.78
CA ALA A 23 6.36 10.41 23.13
C ALA A 23 6.05 10.28 21.62
N ASP A 24 5.07 11.02 21.11
CA ASP A 24 4.73 11.14 19.70
C ASP A 24 5.73 11.94 18.86
N ALA A 25 6.53 12.84 19.45
CA ALA A 25 7.50 13.64 18.70
C ALA A 25 8.75 12.84 18.27
N GLN A 26 9.01 11.70 18.91
CA GLN A 26 10.18 10.86 18.62
C GLN A 26 9.95 9.89 17.44
N ARG A 27 8.74 9.87 16.84
CA ARG A 27 8.42 9.02 15.67
C ARG A 27 8.80 9.62 14.32
N MET A 28 9.37 10.83 14.28
CA MET A 28 9.53 11.60 13.03
C MET A 28 10.99 11.91 12.67
N ILE A 29 11.86 10.90 12.68
CA ILE A 29 13.03 10.90 11.80
C ILE A 29 12.62 10.10 10.56
N GLY A 30 12.13 10.78 9.51
CA GLY A 30 11.81 10.14 8.22
C GLY A 30 10.42 10.39 7.62
N GLY A 31 9.65 11.37 8.08
CA GLY A 31 8.71 12.11 7.22
C GLY A 31 7.57 11.36 6.51
N ASN A 32 7.04 10.26 7.05
CA ASN A 32 5.65 9.85 6.79
C ASN A 32 5.18 8.93 7.94
N PRO A 33 4.09 9.23 8.67
CA PRO A 33 3.47 8.24 9.54
C PRO A 33 2.97 7.11 8.62
N GLY A 34 3.72 6.00 8.56
CA GLY A 34 3.26 4.81 7.86
C GLY A 34 1.82 4.47 8.28
N PRO A 35 1.00 3.94 7.36
CA PRO A 35 -0.45 3.83 7.53
C PRO A 35 -0.79 3.20 8.87
N ALA A 36 -1.74 3.81 9.59
CA ALA A 36 -2.09 3.41 10.95
C ALA A 36 -2.63 1.95 11.01
N TYR A 37 -3.15 1.42 9.89
CA TYR A 37 -3.74 0.08 9.85
C TYR A 37 -3.42 -0.78 8.63
N ASN A 38 -3.04 -0.22 7.46
CA ASN A 38 -2.87 -1.03 6.24
C ASN A 38 -1.61 -0.72 5.41
N TYR A 39 -0.54 -1.48 5.66
CA TYR A 39 0.71 -1.41 4.89
C TYR A 39 0.56 -1.90 3.43
N VAL A 40 -0.51 -2.62 3.10
CA VAL A 40 -0.68 -3.18 1.75
C VAL A 40 -1.04 -2.10 0.73
N CYS A 41 -1.81 -1.10 1.13
CA CYS A 41 -2.24 0.03 0.30
C CYS A 41 -2.04 1.35 1.06
N PRO A 42 -0.78 1.81 1.20
CA PRO A 42 -0.44 2.96 2.03
C PRO A 42 -1.11 4.28 1.61
N ASN A 43 -1.51 4.43 0.35
CA ASN A 43 -2.10 5.67 -0.16
C ASN A 43 -3.64 5.63 -0.25
N ALA A 44 -4.25 4.52 0.16
CA ALA A 44 -5.69 4.29 0.05
C ALA A 44 -6.31 3.77 1.37
N ASP A 45 -5.66 3.99 2.51
CA ASP A 45 -6.15 3.53 3.82
C ASP A 45 -7.53 4.13 4.12
N GLY A 46 -8.51 3.27 4.41
CA GLY A 46 -9.92 3.64 4.60
C GLY A 46 -10.68 4.05 3.34
N GLY A 47 -10.06 4.00 2.16
CA GLY A 47 -10.69 4.30 0.86
C GLY A 47 -11.50 3.13 0.28
N PRO A 48 -12.13 3.33 -0.90
CA PRO A 48 -12.79 2.27 -1.65
C PRO A 48 -11.87 1.05 -1.90
N PRO A 49 -12.40 -0.19 -1.85
CA PRO A 49 -11.63 -1.40 -2.15
C PRO A 49 -10.82 -1.37 -3.44
N LEU A 50 -11.37 -0.80 -4.52
CA LEU A 50 -10.66 -0.64 -5.80
C LEU A 50 -9.39 0.20 -5.65
N ASP A 51 -9.46 1.33 -4.96
CA ASP A 51 -8.33 2.23 -4.76
C ASP A 51 -7.22 1.55 -3.95
N CYS A 52 -7.60 0.79 -2.91
CA CYS A 52 -6.65 0.00 -2.15
C CYS A 52 -5.96 -1.08 -3.01
N TYR A 53 -6.70 -1.79 -3.85
CA TYR A 53 -6.10 -2.80 -4.74
C TYR A 53 -5.14 -2.17 -5.76
N PHE A 54 -5.52 -1.05 -6.38
CA PHE A 54 -4.68 -0.35 -7.36
C PHE A 54 -3.38 0.17 -6.75
N ASP A 55 -3.44 0.74 -5.54
CA ASP A 55 -2.24 1.16 -4.82
C ASP A 55 -1.36 -0.04 -4.44
N ALA A 56 -1.98 -1.15 -4.00
CA ALA A 56 -1.26 -2.38 -3.65
C ALA A 56 -0.51 -2.98 -4.84
N VAL A 57 -1.08 -2.98 -6.05
CA VAL A 57 -0.42 -3.49 -7.27
C VAL A 57 0.96 -2.84 -7.45
N ARG A 58 1.02 -1.51 -7.42
CA ARG A 58 2.29 -0.76 -7.54
C ARG A 58 3.18 -0.97 -6.32
N HIS A 59 2.62 -0.83 -5.13
CA HIS A 59 3.39 -0.82 -3.88
C HIS A 59 4.08 -2.17 -3.67
N LEU A 60 3.34 -3.27 -3.73
CA LEU A 60 3.85 -4.60 -3.46
C LEU A 60 4.84 -5.07 -4.53
N TYR A 61 4.63 -4.72 -5.80
CA TYR A 61 5.59 -4.98 -6.87
C TYR A 61 6.92 -4.25 -6.60
N THR A 62 6.83 -2.96 -6.24
CA THR A 62 8.00 -2.12 -5.93
C THR A 62 8.83 -2.70 -4.79
N MET A 63 8.17 -3.22 -3.75
CA MET A 63 8.87 -3.88 -2.66
C MET A 63 9.74 -5.04 -3.14
N CYS A 64 9.18 -5.96 -3.95
CA CYS A 64 9.95 -7.11 -4.42
C CYS A 64 11.01 -6.74 -5.45
N ARG A 65 10.75 -5.72 -6.28
CA ARG A 65 11.78 -5.15 -7.16
C ARG A 65 12.95 -4.59 -6.36
N HIS A 66 12.70 -3.89 -5.25
CA HIS A 66 13.77 -3.40 -4.37
C HIS A 66 14.55 -4.53 -3.71
N VAL A 67 13.86 -5.55 -3.19
CA VAL A 67 14.53 -6.73 -2.64
C VAL A 67 15.43 -7.37 -3.70
N LYS A 68 14.96 -7.52 -4.93
CA LYS A 68 15.76 -8.07 -6.02
C LYS A 68 16.96 -7.19 -6.38
N SER A 69 16.78 -5.87 -6.37
CA SER A 69 17.89 -4.94 -6.62
C SER A 69 18.98 -5.05 -5.56
N ILE A 70 18.63 -5.32 -4.30
CA ILE A 70 19.60 -5.53 -3.22
C ILE A 70 20.41 -6.80 -3.50
N GLU A 71 19.75 -7.90 -3.90
CA GLU A 71 20.46 -9.15 -4.26
C GLU A 71 21.42 -8.93 -5.44
N ILE A 72 21.03 -8.17 -6.45
CA ILE A 72 21.88 -7.83 -7.60
C ILE A 72 23.07 -6.96 -7.19
N ILE A 73 22.88 -6.02 -6.27
CA ILE A 73 23.99 -5.20 -5.74
C ILE A 73 24.96 -6.08 -4.93
N GLU A 74 24.43 -7.03 -4.15
CA GLU A 74 25.21 -7.89 -3.26
C GLU A 74 26.02 -8.95 -4.03
N TRP A 75 25.42 -9.54 -5.08
CA TRP A 75 25.98 -10.72 -5.75
C TRP A 75 26.30 -10.51 -7.23
N GLY A 76 25.81 -9.43 -7.84
CA GLY A 76 25.82 -9.25 -9.30
C GLY A 76 24.65 -9.97 -9.99
N TYR A 77 24.35 -9.57 -11.22
CA TYR A 77 23.18 -10.04 -11.97
C TYR A 77 23.06 -11.57 -12.10
N GLU A 78 24.15 -12.24 -12.50
CA GLU A 78 24.14 -13.68 -12.74
C GLU A 78 24.01 -14.46 -11.42
N LYS A 79 24.81 -14.12 -10.40
CA LYS A 79 24.86 -14.86 -9.13
C LYS A 79 23.69 -14.54 -8.20
N ALA A 80 22.96 -13.44 -8.42
CA ALA A 80 21.76 -13.10 -7.65
C ALA A 80 20.60 -14.10 -7.84
N GLN A 81 20.76 -15.13 -8.69
CA GLN A 81 19.81 -16.23 -8.86
C GLN A 81 20.33 -17.58 -8.36
N GLU A 82 21.55 -17.63 -7.82
CA GLU A 82 22.19 -18.89 -7.44
C GLU A 82 21.89 -19.24 -5.98
N GLY A 83 21.38 -20.46 -5.76
CA GLY A 83 21.20 -21.02 -4.42
C GLY A 83 20.42 -20.09 -3.48
N VAL A 84 21.06 -19.70 -2.37
CA VAL A 84 20.44 -18.88 -1.33
C VAL A 84 20.38 -17.38 -1.68
N ASN A 85 21.05 -16.95 -2.76
CA ASN A 85 21.17 -15.53 -3.09
C ASN A 85 19.85 -14.90 -3.54
N GLN A 86 18.92 -15.71 -4.05
CA GLN A 86 17.57 -15.28 -4.47
C GLN A 86 16.49 -15.46 -3.41
N ALA A 87 16.83 -16.02 -2.25
CA ALA A 87 15.84 -16.41 -1.25
C ALA A 87 15.03 -15.23 -0.71
N LYS A 88 15.60 -14.00 -0.71
CA LYS A 88 14.88 -12.81 -0.23
C LYS A 88 13.81 -12.41 -1.24
N SER A 89 14.13 -12.43 -2.53
CA SER A 89 13.17 -12.11 -3.60
C SER A 89 12.07 -13.15 -3.71
N ASP A 90 12.39 -14.45 -3.62
CA ASP A 90 11.39 -15.53 -3.58
C ASP A 90 10.42 -15.37 -2.41
N TYR A 91 10.98 -15.17 -1.20
CA TYR A 91 10.17 -14.91 -0.01
C TYR A 91 9.33 -13.64 -0.15
N CYS A 92 9.86 -12.58 -0.76
CA CYS A 92 9.08 -11.37 -1.03
C CYS A 92 7.87 -11.69 -1.92
N ILE A 93 8.09 -12.36 -3.05
CA ILE A 93 7.03 -12.69 -4.01
C ILE A 93 5.92 -13.48 -3.33
N ASP A 94 6.26 -14.53 -2.58
CA ASP A 94 5.27 -15.35 -1.87
C ASP A 94 4.52 -14.56 -0.79
N LYS A 95 5.25 -13.74 -0.01
CA LYS A 95 4.65 -12.87 0.99
C LYS A 95 3.68 -11.87 0.37
N GLN A 96 4.06 -11.23 -0.73
CA GLN A 96 3.22 -10.23 -1.37
C GLN A 96 2.02 -10.83 -2.09
N ARG A 97 2.14 -12.02 -2.68
CA ARG A 97 0.98 -12.78 -3.16
C ARG A 97 -0.02 -13.02 -2.04
N GLY A 98 0.45 -13.43 -0.85
CA GLY A 98 -0.38 -13.57 0.34
C GLY A 98 -1.07 -12.26 0.75
N ASN A 99 -0.33 -11.13 0.74
CA ASN A 99 -0.88 -9.82 1.08
C ASN A 99 -1.91 -9.32 0.07
N MET A 100 -1.79 -9.69 -1.21
CA MET A 100 -2.68 -9.25 -2.28
C MET A 100 -4.08 -9.89 -2.22
N VAL A 101 -4.20 -11.08 -1.62
CA VAL A 101 -5.46 -11.86 -1.60
C VAL A 101 -6.65 -11.03 -1.10
N LYS A 102 -6.51 -10.32 0.03
CA LYS A 102 -7.62 -9.56 0.61
C LYS A 102 -8.02 -8.34 -0.22
N PRO A 103 -7.10 -7.43 -0.61
CA PRO A 103 -7.41 -6.33 -1.51
C PRO A 103 -8.05 -6.79 -2.82
N TYR A 104 -7.50 -7.83 -3.47
CA TYR A 104 -8.02 -8.34 -4.73
C TYR A 104 -9.46 -8.84 -4.61
N GLN A 105 -9.76 -9.65 -3.59
CA GLN A 105 -11.11 -10.15 -3.35
C GLN A 105 -12.10 -9.04 -2.98
N ALA A 106 -11.64 -7.95 -2.36
CA ALA A 106 -12.47 -6.79 -2.08
C ALA A 106 -12.76 -5.97 -3.36
N ALA A 107 -11.74 -5.76 -4.19
CA ALA A 107 -11.88 -5.10 -5.49
C ALA A 107 -12.81 -5.87 -6.43
N LEU A 108 -12.71 -7.20 -6.51
CA LEU A 108 -13.61 -8.02 -7.32
C LEU A 108 -15.08 -7.87 -6.91
N ARG A 109 -15.37 -7.76 -5.60
CA ARG A 109 -16.73 -7.53 -5.09
C ARG A 109 -17.25 -6.16 -5.49
N GLU A 110 -16.42 -5.13 -5.45
CA GLU A 110 -16.80 -3.78 -5.86
C GLU A 110 -17.00 -3.66 -7.38
N ALA A 111 -16.13 -4.30 -8.17
CA ALA A 111 -16.20 -4.31 -9.62
C ALA A 111 -17.35 -5.16 -10.19
N ALA A 112 -18.02 -5.98 -9.37
CA ALA A 112 -19.08 -6.91 -9.78
C ALA A 112 -20.29 -6.24 -10.47
N ILE A 113 -20.39 -4.91 -10.42
CA ILE A 113 -21.36 -4.12 -11.20
C ILE A 113 -21.14 -4.24 -12.73
N SER A 114 -19.95 -4.69 -13.17
CA SER A 114 -19.59 -4.83 -14.58
C SER A 114 -18.72 -6.06 -14.79
N LYS A 115 -19.16 -6.97 -15.67
CA LYS A 115 -18.33 -8.10 -16.09
C LYS A 115 -16.99 -7.63 -16.68
N GLN A 116 -17.01 -6.54 -17.45
CA GLN A 116 -15.81 -5.99 -18.07
C GLN A 116 -14.82 -5.45 -17.01
N ALA A 117 -15.31 -4.85 -15.91
CA ALA A 117 -14.45 -4.41 -14.81
C ALA A 117 -13.85 -5.61 -14.06
N VAL A 118 -14.63 -6.66 -13.82
CA VAL A 118 -14.14 -7.91 -13.22
C VAL A 118 -13.06 -8.57 -14.08
N ASP A 119 -13.27 -8.66 -15.39
CA ASP A 119 -12.31 -9.25 -16.31
C ASP A 119 -11.04 -8.38 -16.43
N GLY A 120 -11.19 -7.05 -16.37
CA GLY A 120 -10.06 -6.11 -16.26
C GLY A 120 -9.22 -6.33 -15.00
N LEU A 121 -9.86 -6.49 -13.83
CA LEU A 121 -9.15 -6.78 -12.57
C LEU A 121 -8.38 -8.10 -12.61
N LYS A 122 -8.97 -9.16 -13.19
CA LYS A 122 -8.27 -10.45 -13.37
C LYS A 122 -7.04 -10.29 -14.26
N SER A 123 -7.19 -9.56 -15.37
CA SER A 123 -6.07 -9.32 -16.28
C SER A 123 -4.97 -8.47 -15.64
N LEU A 124 -5.33 -7.52 -14.77
CA LEU A 124 -4.37 -6.77 -13.96
C LEU A 124 -3.65 -7.64 -12.92
N ASP A 125 -4.38 -8.54 -12.24
CA ASP A 125 -3.78 -9.50 -11.30
C ASP A 125 -2.80 -10.45 -12.00
N GLU A 126 -3.19 -10.99 -13.17
CA GLU A 126 -2.32 -11.82 -14.00
C GLU A 126 -1.05 -11.08 -14.44
N ALA A 127 -1.18 -9.85 -14.92
CA ALA A 127 -0.03 -9.02 -15.30
C ALA A 127 0.91 -8.76 -14.11
N TRP A 128 0.36 -8.47 -12.93
CA TRP A 128 1.13 -8.27 -11.70
C TRP A 128 1.86 -9.54 -11.26
N GLN A 129 1.20 -10.70 -11.31
CA GLN A 129 1.82 -11.99 -10.99
C GLN A 129 2.95 -12.35 -11.97
N LEU A 130 2.77 -12.08 -13.26
CA LEU A 130 3.80 -12.30 -14.27
C LEU A 130 5.00 -11.36 -14.05
N ALA A 131 4.75 -10.08 -13.78
CA ALA A 131 5.81 -9.11 -13.51
C ALA A 131 6.65 -9.50 -12.29
N LEU A 132 6.04 -10.03 -11.22
CA LEU A 132 6.78 -10.53 -10.05
C LEU A 132 7.73 -11.67 -10.39
N VAL A 133 7.27 -12.66 -11.16
CA VAL A 133 8.11 -13.78 -11.60
C VAL A 133 9.22 -13.30 -12.54
N ASP A 134 8.93 -12.28 -13.32
CA ASP A 134 9.88 -11.70 -14.26
C ASP A 134 10.92 -10.79 -13.60
N LEU A 135 10.88 -10.56 -12.28
CA LEU A 135 11.95 -9.84 -11.59
C LEU A 135 13.30 -10.56 -11.64
N LYS A 136 13.33 -11.85 -11.97
CA LYS A 136 14.59 -12.57 -12.14
C LYS A 136 15.39 -12.02 -13.33
N TRP A 137 16.71 -12.09 -13.20
CA TRP A 137 17.61 -11.81 -14.31
C TRP A 137 17.50 -12.90 -15.39
N ARG A 138 17.64 -12.55 -16.65
CA ARG A 138 17.60 -13.46 -17.79
C ARG A 138 19.01 -13.65 -18.32
N GLN A 139 19.36 -14.90 -18.59
CA GLN A 139 20.68 -15.22 -19.12
C GLN A 139 20.92 -14.48 -20.45
N GLY A 140 22.04 -13.76 -20.54
CA GLY A 140 22.43 -13.02 -21.74
C GLY A 140 21.74 -11.67 -21.94
N GLU A 141 20.87 -11.22 -21.03
CA GLU A 141 20.36 -9.84 -21.08
C GLU A 141 21.43 -8.83 -20.61
N THR A 142 21.30 -7.57 -20.97
CA THR A 142 22.16 -6.50 -20.44
C THR A 142 21.54 -5.89 -19.18
N SER A 143 22.37 -5.17 -18.40
CA SER A 143 21.88 -4.40 -17.24
C SER A 143 20.76 -3.44 -17.63
N ASP A 144 20.89 -2.77 -18.78
CA ASP A 144 19.92 -1.79 -19.25
C ASP A 144 18.61 -2.47 -19.69
N ASP A 145 18.70 -3.63 -20.35
CA ASP A 145 17.53 -4.44 -20.70
C ASP A 145 16.76 -4.89 -19.46
N TYR A 146 17.47 -5.37 -18.44
CA TYR A 146 16.88 -5.75 -17.16
C TYR A 146 16.18 -4.58 -16.46
N LEU A 147 16.87 -3.43 -16.36
CA LEU A 147 16.32 -2.25 -15.70
C LEU A 147 15.08 -1.74 -16.43
N THR A 148 15.11 -1.75 -17.75
CA THR A 148 13.97 -1.39 -18.60
C THR A 148 12.82 -2.34 -18.34
N ARG A 149 13.06 -3.65 -18.50
CA ARG A 149 12.05 -4.71 -18.36
C ARG A 149 11.39 -4.76 -16.99
N THR A 150 12.13 -4.48 -15.91
CA THR A 150 11.57 -4.47 -14.55
C THR A 150 10.88 -3.16 -14.18
N VAL A 151 11.01 -2.09 -14.98
CA VAL A 151 10.32 -0.80 -14.79
C VAL A 151 9.09 -0.70 -15.69
N THR A 152 9.12 -1.26 -16.91
CA THR A 152 7.99 -1.24 -17.85
C THR A 152 6.64 -1.68 -17.24
N PRO A 153 6.57 -2.69 -16.33
CA PRO A 153 5.30 -3.11 -15.73
C PRO A 153 4.52 -1.98 -15.05
N TYR A 154 5.17 -0.94 -14.54
CA TYR A 154 4.45 0.20 -13.97
C TYR A 154 3.55 0.91 -14.98
N LEU A 155 3.96 0.98 -16.25
CA LEU A 155 3.16 1.61 -17.30
C LEU A 155 1.94 0.74 -17.66
N ASP A 156 2.15 -0.57 -17.81
CA ASP A 156 1.07 -1.53 -18.09
C ASP A 156 0.06 -1.60 -16.94
N PHE A 157 0.53 -1.51 -15.68
CA PHE A 157 -0.36 -1.41 -14.53
C PHE A 157 -1.23 -0.15 -14.58
N GLU A 158 -0.65 1.03 -14.83
CA GLU A 158 -1.43 2.27 -14.91
C GLU A 158 -2.46 2.22 -16.04
N GLU A 159 -2.07 1.77 -17.23
CA GLU A 159 -2.97 1.68 -18.38
C GLU A 159 -4.19 0.79 -18.06
N ARG A 160 -3.95 -0.36 -17.43
CA ARG A 160 -5.03 -1.28 -17.01
C ARG A 160 -5.88 -0.68 -15.91
N ILE A 161 -5.28 -0.04 -14.91
CA ILE A 161 -5.98 0.62 -13.80
C ILE A 161 -6.90 1.70 -14.34
N ASP A 162 -6.40 2.56 -15.23
CA ASP A 162 -7.18 3.64 -15.84
C ASP A 162 -8.35 3.10 -16.68
N GLY A 163 -8.11 2.02 -17.44
CA GLY A 163 -9.18 1.32 -18.16
C GLY A 163 -10.28 0.79 -17.22
N ILE A 164 -9.90 0.17 -16.09
CA ILE A 164 -10.87 -0.34 -15.10
C ILE A 164 -11.65 0.80 -14.46
N LYS A 165 -10.97 1.89 -14.05
CA LYS A 165 -11.61 3.09 -13.49
C LYS A 165 -12.65 3.65 -14.45
N LEU A 166 -12.29 3.84 -15.71
CA LEU A 166 -13.20 4.34 -16.74
C LEU A 166 -14.45 3.47 -16.89
N ILE A 167 -14.30 2.14 -16.91
CA ILE A 167 -15.43 1.20 -16.99
C ILE A 167 -16.35 1.37 -15.77
N VAL A 168 -15.77 1.36 -14.57
CA VAL A 168 -16.54 1.44 -13.32
C VAL A 168 -17.28 2.77 -13.22
N GLU A 169 -16.62 3.88 -13.53
CA GLU A 169 -17.22 5.22 -13.55
C GLU A 169 -18.37 5.31 -14.56
N THR A 170 -18.14 4.82 -15.78
CA THR A 170 -19.16 4.80 -16.84
C THR A 170 -20.38 3.99 -16.41
N VAL A 171 -20.18 2.79 -15.85
CA VAL A 171 -21.29 1.95 -15.41
C VAL A 171 -22.04 2.59 -14.24
N ARG A 172 -21.33 3.16 -13.26
CA ARG A 172 -21.95 3.88 -12.13
C ARG A 172 -22.79 5.06 -12.58
N ALA A 173 -22.37 5.79 -13.61
CA ALA A 173 -23.13 6.92 -14.16
C ALA A 173 -24.45 6.48 -14.85
N HIS A 174 -24.51 5.27 -15.38
CA HIS A 174 -25.65 4.77 -16.18
C HIS A 174 -26.56 3.80 -15.42
N VAL A 175 -26.11 3.23 -14.30
CA VAL A 175 -26.94 2.39 -13.45
C VAL A 175 -27.73 3.27 -12.48
N LYS A 176 -29.06 3.36 -12.65
CA LYS A 176 -29.95 3.96 -11.64
C LYS A 176 -29.82 3.19 -10.32
N PRO A 177 -29.72 3.86 -9.16
CA PRO A 177 -29.81 3.19 -7.88
C PRO A 177 -31.10 2.36 -7.84
N LEU A 178 -31.01 1.09 -7.43
CA LEU A 178 -32.21 0.30 -7.14
C LEU A 178 -33.05 1.09 -6.12
N PRO A 179 -34.37 1.22 -6.34
CA PRO A 179 -35.23 1.89 -5.37
C PRO A 179 -35.05 1.19 -4.02
N ALA A 180 -34.80 1.99 -2.97
CA ALA A 180 -34.62 1.48 -1.62
C ALA A 180 -35.79 0.55 -1.29
N ALA A 181 -35.48 -0.68 -0.86
CA ALA A 181 -36.50 -1.64 -0.45
C ALA A 181 -37.45 -0.95 0.54
N PRO A 182 -38.78 -1.03 0.33
CA PRO A 182 -39.72 -0.40 1.23
C PRO A 182 -39.46 -0.93 2.64
N LYS A 183 -39.17 -0.02 3.58
CA LYS A 183 -39.00 -0.38 5.00
C LYS A 183 -40.24 -1.18 5.40
N ALA A 184 -40.03 -2.46 5.74
CA ALA A 184 -41.09 -3.28 6.28
C ALA A 184 -41.69 -2.52 7.47
N LYS A 185 -42.98 -2.16 7.36
CA LYS A 185 -43.72 -1.63 8.49
C LYS A 185 -43.65 -2.69 9.58
N VAL A 186 -42.90 -2.41 10.65
CA VAL A 186 -43.00 -3.16 11.89
C VAL A 186 -44.46 -3.08 12.31
N ALA A 187 -45.18 -4.19 12.15
CA ALA A 187 -46.54 -4.29 12.64
C ALA A 187 -46.49 -4.13 14.15
N ALA A 188 -47.00 -3.01 14.65
CA ALA A 188 -47.29 -2.80 16.05
C ALA A 188 -48.39 -3.78 16.46
N GLY A 189 -48.01 -5.01 16.78
CA GLY A 189 -48.86 -6.02 17.39
C GLY A 189 -48.91 -5.82 18.89
N GLY A 190 -49.52 -4.72 19.35
CA GLY A 190 -50.04 -4.65 20.71
C GLY A 190 -51.26 -5.54 20.81
N ALA A 191 -51.18 -6.62 21.58
CA ALA A 191 -52.33 -7.36 22.04
C ALA A 191 -52.13 -7.72 23.52
N ALA A 192 -52.65 -6.83 24.37
CA ALA A 192 -52.96 -7.13 25.76
C ALA A 192 -54.12 -8.14 25.84
N LYS A 193 -54.00 -9.10 26.77
CA LYS A 193 -55.01 -9.91 27.49
C LYS A 193 -54.35 -11.26 27.82
N LYS A 194 -54.41 -11.83 29.02
CA LYS A 194 -55.32 -11.67 30.16
C LYS A 194 -54.59 -12.11 31.42
#